data_AF-A0A965ETZ1-F1
#
_entry.id   AF-A0A965ETZ1-F1
#
_cell.length_a   1.000
_cell.length_b   1.000
_cell.length_c   1.000
_cell.angle_alpha   90.00
_cell.angle_beta   90.00
_cell.angle_gamma   90.00
#
_symmetry.space_group_name_H-M   'P 1'
#
loop_
_entity.id
_entity.type
_entity.pdbx_description
1 polymer ?
#
loop_
_entity_poly.entity_id
_entity_poly.type
_entity_poly.pdbx_seq_one_letter_code
_entity_poly.pdbx_strand_id
1 'polypeptide(L)'
;MSTIDLGYRPRPQQVALHRAIESHRWTVAVCHRRMGKTVAALVHLIVAALECQKPRPRFAYVGPTYRQSRLVAWDYLKAYTRDIPGVEHRESELVCNLPGERRIQLFGADQPDSLRGVYFDGLVLDEYGMQAGNVFSEVLRPALADRRGWALFLGTPNGHNQFHEAAKQAQADETGEWAYLCFKASETGILAPDELAGARDAMTADEYAQEFECSFTAAVRGSIYGPEIDAARAEGRVGTVNYDPVLPVDTTWDLGVGDATSIWFSQTLRSGEIRLIDYYEASGEGLPHYAQVLQRRGYTY
;
A
#
# COMPACT_ATOMS: atom_id res chain seq x y z
N MET A 1 -28.38 -4.86 29.49
CA MET A 1 -27.66 -4.84 28.21
C MET A 1 -27.87 -6.19 27.55
N SER A 2 -28.42 -6.24 26.35
CA SER A 2 -28.49 -7.48 25.56
C SER A 2 -27.11 -7.77 24.98
N THR A 3 -26.57 -8.95 25.27
CA THR A 3 -25.35 -9.44 24.61
C THR A 3 -25.68 -9.80 23.16
N ILE A 4 -24.88 -9.31 22.22
CA ILE A 4 -24.98 -9.65 20.79
C ILE A 4 -23.78 -10.54 20.46
N ASP A 5 -24.02 -11.79 20.04
CA ASP A 5 -22.96 -12.67 19.53
C ASP A 5 -22.89 -12.54 18.00
N LEU A 6 -21.79 -12.02 17.48
CA LEU A 6 -21.56 -11.89 16.04
C LEU A 6 -21.17 -13.24 15.38
N GLY A 7 -21.03 -14.33 16.14
CA GLY A 7 -20.58 -15.64 15.66
C GLY A 7 -19.10 -15.67 15.22
N TYR A 8 -18.37 -14.57 15.42
CA TYR A 8 -16.94 -14.47 15.13
C TYR A 8 -16.12 -15.14 16.23
N ARG A 9 -15.17 -15.98 15.84
CA ARG A 9 -14.23 -16.66 16.73
C ARG A 9 -12.81 -16.40 16.18
N PRO A 10 -12.08 -15.39 16.69
CA PRO A 10 -10.81 -14.98 16.11
C PRO A 10 -9.72 -16.03 16.32
N ARG A 11 -8.89 -16.23 15.29
CA ARG A 11 -7.61 -16.95 15.39
C ARG A 11 -6.58 -16.12 16.16
N PRO A 12 -5.50 -16.73 16.69
CA PRO A 12 -4.45 -16.00 17.41
C PRO A 12 -3.89 -14.78 16.66
N GLN A 13 -3.69 -14.90 15.34
CA GLN A 13 -3.21 -13.82 14.48
C GLN A 13 -4.23 -12.67 14.37
N GLN A 14 -5.51 -13.00 14.31
CA GLN A 14 -6.58 -12.00 14.28
C GLN A 14 -6.73 -11.31 15.64
N VAL A 15 -6.52 -12.01 16.75
CA VAL A 15 -6.45 -11.39 18.10
C VAL A 15 -5.29 -10.40 18.17
N ALA A 16 -4.11 -10.75 17.67
CA ALA A 16 -2.97 -9.84 17.61
C ALA A 16 -3.29 -8.59 16.77
N LEU A 17 -3.98 -8.77 15.63
CA LEU A 17 -4.44 -7.66 14.80
C LEU A 17 -5.40 -6.73 15.55
N HIS A 18 -6.44 -7.27 16.21
CA HIS A 18 -7.39 -6.45 16.97
C HIS A 18 -6.71 -5.64 18.07
N ARG A 19 -5.82 -6.28 18.85
CA ARG A 19 -5.07 -5.58 19.91
C ARG A 19 -4.23 -4.44 19.37
N ALA A 20 -3.56 -4.63 18.23
CA ALA A 20 -2.76 -3.58 17.62
C ALA A 20 -3.61 -2.37 17.21
N ILE A 21 -4.79 -2.60 16.63
CA ILE A 21 -5.70 -1.51 16.23
C ILE A 21 -6.26 -0.77 17.45
N GLU A 22 -6.53 -1.47 18.56
CA GLU A 22 -7.05 -0.87 19.79
C GLU A 22 -6.02 0.01 20.50
N SER A 23 -4.73 -0.35 20.42
CA SER A 23 -3.67 0.33 21.16
C SER A 23 -2.87 1.36 20.34
N HIS A 24 -3.01 1.38 19.02
CA HIS A 24 -2.26 2.27 18.14
C HIS A 24 -3.20 3.06 17.23
N ARG A 25 -2.75 4.25 16.83
CA ARG A 25 -3.54 5.08 15.91
C ARG A 25 -3.46 4.53 14.49
N TRP A 26 -2.29 4.05 14.09
CA TRP A 26 -2.01 3.53 12.76
C TRP A 26 -1.52 2.09 12.88
N THR A 27 -2.19 1.16 12.22
CA THR A 27 -1.76 -0.25 12.18
C THR A 27 -1.48 -0.65 10.76
N VAL A 28 -0.30 -1.19 10.49
CA VAL A 28 0.09 -1.78 9.21
C VAL A 28 0.17 -3.28 9.39
N ALA A 29 -0.66 -4.03 8.67
CA ALA A 29 -0.70 -5.47 8.74
C ALA A 29 -0.49 -6.09 7.35
N VAL A 30 0.67 -6.71 7.17
CA VAL A 30 1.05 -7.43 5.96
C VAL A 30 0.68 -8.89 6.16
N CYS A 31 -0.22 -9.42 5.33
CA CYS A 31 -0.84 -10.72 5.59
C CYS A 31 -0.95 -11.56 4.32
N HIS A 32 -0.59 -12.85 4.41
CA HIS A 32 -0.87 -13.80 3.34
C HIS A 32 -2.38 -13.94 3.06
N ARG A 33 -2.77 -14.31 1.81
CA ARG A 33 -4.18 -14.29 1.34
C ARG A 33 -5.18 -15.12 2.15
N ARG A 34 -4.72 -16.09 2.94
CA ARG A 34 -5.58 -17.03 3.70
C ARG A 34 -5.63 -16.76 5.20
N MET A 35 -5.03 -15.66 5.65
CA MET A 35 -5.02 -15.27 7.07
C MET A 35 -6.44 -15.03 7.63
N GLY A 36 -7.40 -14.62 6.78
CA GLY A 36 -8.74 -14.21 7.22
C GLY A 36 -8.80 -12.72 7.57
N LYS A 37 -7.97 -11.92 6.88
CA LYS A 37 -7.70 -10.51 7.18
C LYS A 37 -8.93 -9.60 7.00
N THR A 38 -9.67 -9.75 5.90
CA THR A 38 -10.87 -8.95 5.60
C THR A 38 -11.98 -9.17 6.64
N VAL A 39 -12.22 -10.43 7.03
CA VAL A 39 -13.22 -10.75 8.06
C VAL A 39 -12.85 -10.11 9.40
N ALA A 40 -11.58 -10.23 9.82
CA ALA A 40 -11.11 -9.58 11.05
C ALA A 40 -11.29 -8.06 10.98
N ALA A 41 -10.92 -7.43 9.87
CA ALA A 41 -11.07 -5.99 9.69
C ALA A 41 -12.54 -5.53 9.76
N LEU A 42 -13.46 -6.24 9.11
CA LEU A 42 -14.89 -5.93 9.16
C LEU A 42 -15.49 -6.10 10.55
N VAL A 43 -15.17 -7.21 11.24
CA VAL A 43 -15.65 -7.41 12.61
C VAL A 43 -15.10 -6.34 13.54
N HIS A 44 -13.84 -5.93 13.36
CA HIS A 44 -13.28 -4.83 14.14
C HIS A 44 -14.02 -3.51 13.89
N LEU A 45 -14.36 -3.18 12.63
CA LEU A 45 -15.20 -2.01 12.32
C LEU A 45 -16.57 -2.08 12.99
N ILE A 46 -17.21 -3.26 13.01
CA ILE A 46 -18.51 -3.48 13.66
C ILE A 46 -18.43 -3.21 15.16
N VAL A 47 -17.46 -3.83 15.84
CA VAL A 47 -17.27 -3.66 17.29
C VAL A 47 -16.92 -2.22 17.62
N ALA A 48 -15.94 -1.63 16.92
CA ALA A 48 -15.53 -0.24 17.13
C ALA A 48 -16.69 0.73 16.90
N ALA A 49 -17.56 0.49 15.90
CA ALA A 49 -18.74 1.31 15.67
C ALA A 49 -19.74 1.22 16.82
N LEU A 50 -20.08 0.01 17.26
CA LEU A 50 -21.03 -0.23 18.36
C LEU A 50 -20.55 0.37 19.69
N GLU A 51 -19.25 0.26 19.97
CA GLU A 51 -18.62 0.77 21.20
C GLU A 51 -18.31 2.27 21.15
N CYS A 52 -18.34 2.88 19.95
CA CYS A 52 -18.09 4.30 19.81
C CYS A 52 -19.14 5.14 20.55
N GLN A 53 -18.67 6.02 21.44
CA GLN A 53 -19.49 6.92 22.25
C GLN A 53 -19.62 8.33 21.64
N LYS A 54 -18.90 8.61 20.55
CA LYS A 54 -18.95 9.92 19.89
C LYS A 54 -20.28 10.10 19.16
N PRO A 55 -20.75 11.33 18.93
CA PRO A 55 -21.96 11.56 18.14
C PRO A 55 -21.73 11.12 16.69
N ARG A 56 -22.78 10.51 16.11
CA ARG A 56 -22.86 10.05 14.70
C ARG A 56 -21.59 9.33 14.20
N PRO A 57 -21.20 8.18 14.79
CA PRO A 57 -19.96 7.53 14.42
C PRO A 57 -19.90 7.13 12.94
N ARG A 58 -18.74 7.33 12.30
CA ARG A 58 -18.51 7.01 10.88
C ARG A 58 -17.29 6.12 10.73
N PHE A 59 -17.51 4.93 10.22
CA PHE A 59 -16.47 3.94 9.98
C PHE A 59 -16.50 3.54 8.50
N ALA A 60 -15.35 3.22 7.94
CA ALA A 60 -15.32 2.78 6.55
C ALA A 60 -14.31 1.68 6.25
N TYR A 61 -14.69 0.88 5.25
CA TYR A 61 -13.84 -0.07 4.57
C TYR A 61 -13.56 0.48 3.17
N VAL A 62 -12.29 0.56 2.80
CA VAL A 62 -11.82 1.12 1.54
C VAL A 62 -10.98 0.06 0.83
N GLY A 63 -11.55 -0.56 -0.20
CA GLY A 63 -10.81 -1.42 -1.12
C GLY A 63 -10.25 -0.65 -2.32
N PRO A 64 -9.48 -1.30 -3.21
CA PRO A 64 -8.88 -0.62 -4.36
C PRO A 64 -9.91 -0.03 -5.32
N THR A 65 -11.02 -0.73 -5.53
CA THR A 65 -12.15 -0.23 -6.32
C THR A 65 -13.48 -0.43 -5.59
N TYR A 66 -14.48 0.39 -5.89
CA TYR A 66 -15.81 0.25 -5.30
C TYR A 66 -16.41 -1.14 -5.59
N ARG A 67 -16.16 -1.67 -6.79
CA ARG A 67 -16.57 -3.02 -7.21
C ARG A 67 -15.90 -4.09 -6.36
N GLN A 68 -14.59 -3.99 -6.13
CA GLN A 68 -13.88 -4.96 -5.28
C GLN A 68 -14.37 -4.90 -3.83
N SER A 69 -14.59 -3.71 -3.28
CA SER A 69 -15.17 -3.57 -1.94
C SER A 69 -16.53 -4.27 -1.83
N ARG A 70 -17.42 -4.08 -2.81
CA ARG A 70 -18.70 -4.79 -2.88
C ARG A 70 -18.51 -6.31 -2.88
N LEU A 71 -17.65 -6.83 -3.76
CA LEU A 71 -17.43 -8.27 -3.93
C LEU A 71 -16.78 -8.94 -2.72
N VAL A 72 -15.84 -8.25 -2.06
CA VAL A 72 -14.99 -8.86 -1.03
C VAL A 72 -15.56 -8.69 0.37
N ALA A 73 -16.26 -7.58 0.64
CA ALA A 73 -16.59 -7.20 2.01
C ALA A 73 -18.09 -7.08 2.30
N TRP A 74 -18.94 -6.76 1.31
CA TRP A 74 -20.33 -6.38 1.59
C TRP A 74 -21.18 -7.53 2.15
N ASP A 75 -21.09 -8.72 1.58
CA ASP A 75 -21.86 -9.87 2.05
C ASP A 75 -21.41 -10.33 3.43
N TYR A 76 -20.11 -10.25 3.74
CA TYR A 76 -19.61 -10.49 5.10
C TYR A 76 -20.13 -9.45 6.09
N LEU A 77 -20.10 -8.16 5.74
CA LEU A 77 -20.62 -7.10 6.59
C LEU A 77 -22.10 -7.35 6.92
N LYS A 78 -22.93 -7.69 5.92
CA LYS A 78 -24.34 -8.06 6.14
C LYS A 78 -24.49 -9.29 7.02
N ALA A 79 -23.69 -10.33 6.78
CA ALA A 79 -23.76 -11.56 7.56
C ALA A 79 -23.45 -11.31 9.04
N TYR A 80 -22.36 -10.59 9.34
CA TYR A 80 -21.95 -10.30 10.72
C TYR A 80 -22.82 -9.28 11.43
N THR A 81 -23.57 -8.45 10.70
CA THR A 81 -24.45 -7.44 11.31
C THR A 81 -25.92 -7.84 11.36
N ARG A 82 -26.30 -8.98 10.76
CA ARG A 82 -27.70 -9.43 10.61
C ARG A 82 -28.50 -9.42 11.90
N ASP A 83 -27.90 -9.91 12.98
CA ASP A 83 -28.59 -10.11 14.27
C ASP A 83 -28.49 -8.88 15.19
N ILE A 84 -27.93 -7.77 14.70
CA ILE A 84 -27.90 -6.50 15.44
C ILE A 84 -29.29 -5.84 15.34
N PRO A 85 -29.98 -5.60 16.48
CA PRO A 85 -31.33 -5.03 16.45
C PRO A 85 -31.34 -3.64 15.83
N GLY A 86 -32.17 -3.40 14.81
CA GLY A 86 -32.30 -2.09 14.16
C GLY A 86 -31.22 -1.78 13.12
N VAL A 87 -30.45 -2.79 12.68
CA VAL A 87 -29.56 -2.65 11.52
C VAL A 87 -30.37 -2.41 10.24
N GLU A 88 -29.85 -1.54 9.37
CA GLU A 88 -30.40 -1.30 8.03
C GLU A 88 -29.24 -1.36 7.02
N HIS A 89 -29.41 -2.17 5.98
CA HIS A 89 -28.45 -2.29 4.88
C HIS A 89 -28.97 -1.55 3.65
N ARG A 90 -28.15 -0.67 3.09
CA ARG A 90 -28.40 0.03 1.82
C ARG A 90 -27.46 -0.48 0.75
N GLU A 91 -27.99 -1.34 -0.10
CA GLU A 91 -27.27 -2.07 -1.14
C GLU A 91 -26.64 -1.15 -2.21
N SER A 92 -27.37 -0.09 -2.60
CA SER A 92 -26.95 0.83 -3.65
C SER A 92 -25.70 1.62 -3.24
N GLU A 93 -25.70 2.18 -2.03
CA GLU A 93 -24.62 3.01 -1.49
C GLU A 93 -23.58 2.21 -0.69
N LEU A 94 -23.81 0.90 -0.46
CA LEU A 94 -23.00 0.02 0.40
C LEU A 94 -22.85 0.57 1.82
N VAL A 95 -23.98 0.93 2.41
CA VAL A 95 -24.05 1.51 3.76
C VAL A 95 -24.75 0.55 4.71
N CYS A 96 -24.10 0.23 5.83
CA CYS A 96 -24.71 -0.44 6.97
C CYS A 96 -24.96 0.61 8.07
N ASN A 97 -26.22 0.99 8.26
CA ASN A 97 -26.63 1.80 9.41
C ASN A 97 -26.81 0.88 10.61
N LEU A 98 -26.09 1.18 11.68
CA LEU A 98 -26.16 0.51 12.97
C LEU A 98 -26.96 1.37 13.95
N PRO A 99 -27.46 0.81 15.07
CA PRO A 99 -28.24 1.54 16.06
C PRO A 99 -27.56 2.81 16.55
N GLY A 100 -28.32 3.87 16.85
CA GLY A 100 -27.79 5.12 17.39
C GLY A 100 -26.92 5.92 16.41
N GLU A 101 -27.41 6.09 15.17
CA GLU A 101 -26.80 6.92 14.11
C GLU A 101 -25.38 6.50 13.69
N ARG A 102 -24.98 5.28 14.03
CA ARG A 102 -23.69 4.67 13.68
C ARG A 102 -23.73 4.20 12.23
N ARG A 103 -22.63 4.35 11.50
CA ARG A 103 -22.55 3.93 10.11
C ARG A 103 -21.23 3.27 9.78
N ILE A 104 -21.30 2.14 9.08
CA ILE A 104 -20.18 1.53 8.36
C ILE A 104 -20.49 1.63 6.87
N GLN A 105 -19.55 2.13 6.08
CA GLN A 105 -19.73 2.28 4.62
C GLN A 105 -18.52 1.73 3.86
N LEU A 106 -18.78 1.11 2.71
CA LEU A 106 -17.73 0.62 1.81
C LEU A 106 -17.48 1.64 0.70
N PHE A 107 -16.21 1.93 0.44
CA PHE A 107 -15.76 2.82 -0.62
C PHE A 107 -14.72 2.13 -1.51
N GLY A 108 -14.44 2.75 -2.66
CA GLY A 108 -13.32 2.43 -3.52
C GLY A 108 -12.31 3.57 -3.53
N ALA A 109 -11.02 3.25 -3.48
CA ALA A 109 -9.94 4.24 -3.63
C ALA A 109 -9.85 4.82 -5.06
N ASP A 110 -10.50 4.19 -6.03
CA ASP A 110 -10.65 4.64 -7.42
C ASP A 110 -11.59 5.85 -7.59
N GLN A 111 -12.31 6.26 -6.54
CA GLN A 111 -13.20 7.43 -6.54
C GLN A 111 -12.91 8.35 -5.34
N PRO A 112 -11.73 9.00 -5.28
CA PRO A 112 -11.29 9.76 -4.10
C PRO A 112 -12.18 10.96 -3.77
N ASP A 113 -12.88 11.55 -4.74
CA ASP A 113 -13.80 12.67 -4.50
C ASP A 113 -14.98 12.28 -3.61
N SER A 114 -15.42 11.01 -3.65
CA SER A 114 -16.47 10.50 -2.76
C SER A 114 -16.05 10.46 -1.28
N LEU A 115 -14.74 10.53 -1.03
CA LEU A 115 -14.12 10.50 0.30
C LEU A 115 -13.73 11.90 0.78
N ARG A 116 -13.90 12.95 -0.03
CA ARG A 116 -13.62 14.34 0.37
C ARG A 116 -14.80 14.93 1.16
N GLY A 117 -14.49 15.65 2.24
CA GLY A 117 -15.50 16.35 3.05
C GLY A 117 -16.26 15.48 4.04
N VAL A 118 -15.92 14.20 4.16
CA VAL A 118 -16.41 13.31 5.22
C VAL A 118 -15.42 13.25 6.39
N TYR A 119 -15.90 12.85 7.56
CA TYR A 119 -15.08 12.53 8.73
C TYR A 119 -15.21 11.04 9.06
N PHE A 120 -14.17 10.48 9.68
CA PHE A 120 -14.12 9.09 10.10
C PHE A 120 -13.59 8.93 11.52
N ASP A 121 -14.12 7.94 12.23
CA ASP A 121 -13.66 7.48 13.54
C ASP A 121 -12.71 6.28 13.43
N GLY A 122 -12.80 5.51 12.35
CA GLY A 122 -11.95 4.38 12.05
C GLY A 122 -12.02 3.98 10.58
N LEU A 123 -10.88 3.64 10.00
CA LEU A 123 -10.74 3.27 8.59
C LEU A 123 -10.00 1.94 8.43
N VAL A 124 -10.46 1.11 7.50
CA VAL A 124 -9.72 -0.03 6.98
C VAL A 124 -9.41 0.25 5.51
N LEU A 125 -8.13 0.26 5.15
CA LEU A 125 -7.65 0.28 3.77
C LEU A 125 -7.22 -1.14 3.39
N ASP A 126 -8.09 -1.90 2.72
CA ASP A 126 -7.76 -3.27 2.27
C ASP A 126 -7.10 -3.24 0.89
N GLU A 127 -6.18 -4.19 0.70
CA GLU A 127 -5.22 -4.23 -0.41
C GLU A 127 -4.58 -2.86 -0.67
N TYR A 128 -4.06 -2.21 0.38
CA TYR A 128 -3.55 -0.84 0.33
C TYR A 128 -2.46 -0.65 -0.74
N GLY A 129 -1.63 -1.67 -0.98
CA GLY A 129 -0.60 -1.67 -2.03
C GLY A 129 -1.14 -1.65 -3.48
N MET A 130 -2.45 -1.76 -3.69
CA MET A 130 -3.09 -1.60 -4.99
C MET A 130 -3.79 -0.24 -5.16
N GLN A 131 -3.79 0.60 -4.12
CA GLN A 131 -4.43 1.91 -4.13
C GLN A 131 -3.47 2.99 -4.66
N ALA A 132 -3.98 4.17 -5.01
CA ALA A 132 -3.11 5.30 -5.35
C ALA A 132 -2.35 5.79 -4.11
N GLY A 133 -1.05 6.07 -4.24
CA GLY A 133 -0.18 6.40 -3.11
C GLY A 133 -0.63 7.61 -2.27
N ASN A 134 -1.33 8.55 -2.90
CA ASN A 134 -1.80 9.78 -2.27
C ASN A 134 -3.19 9.67 -1.60
N VAL A 135 -3.93 8.57 -1.77
CA VAL A 135 -5.31 8.45 -1.25
C VAL A 135 -5.36 8.63 0.27
N PHE A 136 -4.37 8.08 0.98
CA PHE A 136 -4.31 8.25 2.42
C PHE A 136 -3.86 9.65 2.82
N SER A 137 -2.72 10.12 2.31
CA SER A 137 -2.12 11.39 2.73
C SER A 137 -2.99 12.60 2.41
N GLU A 138 -3.63 12.64 1.24
CA GLU A 138 -4.39 13.81 0.78
C GLU A 138 -5.87 13.79 1.14
N VAL A 139 -6.47 12.60 1.31
CA VAL A 139 -7.93 12.47 1.46
C VAL A 139 -8.32 11.89 2.81
N LEU A 140 -7.82 10.69 3.14
CA LEU A 140 -8.30 9.96 4.31
C LEU A 140 -7.64 10.44 5.63
N ARG A 141 -6.38 10.85 5.59
CA ARG A 141 -5.64 11.33 6.76
C ARG A 141 -6.23 12.63 7.33
N PRO A 142 -6.64 13.62 6.51
CA PRO A 142 -7.41 14.77 6.99
C PRO A 142 -8.77 14.38 7.58
N ALA A 143 -9.50 13.44 6.96
CA ALA A 143 -10.82 12.99 7.41
C ALA A 143 -10.83 12.31 8.78
N LEU A 144 -9.67 11.87 9.28
CA LEU A 144 -9.49 11.27 10.60
C LEU A 144 -9.04 12.28 11.68
N ALA A 145 -8.66 13.50 11.30
CA ALA A 145 -7.87 14.39 12.14
C ALA A 145 -8.66 14.98 13.31
N ASP A 146 -9.85 15.53 13.04
CA ASP A 146 -10.74 16.18 14.02
C ASP A 146 -11.29 15.17 15.03
N ARG A 147 -11.61 13.96 14.56
CA ARG A 147 -12.14 12.88 15.37
C ARG A 147 -11.05 12.11 16.12
N ARG A 148 -9.76 12.32 15.81
CA ARG A 148 -8.65 11.46 16.28
C ARG A 148 -8.93 9.98 15.98
N GLY A 149 -9.41 9.69 14.78
CA GLY A 149 -9.70 8.33 14.33
C GLY A 149 -8.43 7.51 14.10
N TRP A 150 -8.62 6.20 13.94
CA TRP A 150 -7.56 5.22 13.64
C TRP A 150 -7.62 4.73 12.18
N ALA A 151 -6.53 4.16 11.68
CA ALA A 151 -6.49 3.50 10.37
C ALA A 151 -5.75 2.17 10.42
N LEU A 152 -6.29 1.17 9.74
CA LEU A 152 -5.66 -0.11 9.43
C LEU A 152 -5.28 -0.15 7.95
N PHE A 153 -4.00 -0.29 7.65
CA PHE A 153 -3.47 -0.56 6.32
C PHE A 153 -3.25 -2.07 6.18
N LEU A 154 -4.00 -2.71 5.29
CA LEU A 154 -4.08 -4.16 5.18
C LEU A 154 -3.77 -4.57 3.74
N GLY A 155 -3.06 -5.68 3.56
CA GLY A 155 -2.83 -6.21 2.21
C GLY A 155 -1.73 -7.25 2.13
N THR A 156 -1.50 -7.72 0.91
CA THR A 156 -0.27 -8.42 0.52
C THR A 156 0.75 -7.42 -0.06
N PRO A 157 2.06 -7.68 0.06
CA PRO A 157 3.07 -6.88 -0.62
C PRO A 157 2.82 -6.80 -2.12
N ASN A 158 3.12 -5.66 -2.72
CA ASN A 158 3.00 -5.43 -4.16
C ASN A 158 4.04 -4.42 -4.65
N GLY A 159 5.31 -4.76 -4.42
CA GLY A 159 6.46 -3.95 -4.80
C GLY A 159 6.77 -2.86 -3.80
N HIS A 160 7.73 -2.02 -4.15
CA HIS A 160 8.16 -0.86 -3.37
C HIS A 160 7.21 0.32 -3.60
N ASN A 161 6.01 0.25 -3.01
CA ASN A 161 4.94 1.24 -3.14
C ASN A 161 4.59 1.89 -1.79
N GLN A 162 3.50 2.65 -1.72
CA GLN A 162 3.03 3.30 -0.49
C GLN A 162 2.79 2.34 0.69
N PHE A 163 2.43 1.08 0.43
CA PHE A 163 2.23 0.09 1.50
C PHE A 163 3.57 -0.37 2.07
N HIS A 164 4.60 -0.48 1.22
CA HIS A 164 5.98 -0.70 1.67
C HIS A 164 6.50 0.47 2.50
N GLU A 165 6.25 1.71 2.07
CA GLU A 165 6.66 2.89 2.84
C GLU A 165 5.91 3.00 4.18
N ALA A 166 4.61 2.68 4.21
CA ALA A 166 3.85 2.57 5.45
C ALA A 166 4.41 1.47 6.37
N ALA A 167 4.79 0.32 5.82
CA ALA A 167 5.41 -0.77 6.57
C ALA A 167 6.74 -0.35 7.19
N LYS A 168 7.63 0.28 6.41
CA LYS A 168 8.89 0.84 6.91
C LYS A 168 8.67 1.87 8.02
N GLN A 169 7.71 2.77 7.82
CA GLN A 169 7.39 3.78 8.83
C GLN A 169 6.90 3.15 10.13
N ALA A 170 6.01 2.15 10.04
CA ALA A 170 5.52 1.44 11.21
C ALA A 170 6.61 0.61 11.91
N GLN A 171 7.58 0.07 11.16
CA GLN A 171 8.73 -0.65 11.73
C GLN A 171 9.73 0.26 12.43
N ALA A 172 9.88 1.49 11.94
CA ALA A 172 10.81 2.49 12.48
C ALA A 172 10.17 3.40 13.56
N ASP A 173 8.89 3.24 13.85
CA ASP A 173 8.21 4.10 14.81
C ASP A 173 8.60 3.76 16.24
N GLU A 174 9.18 4.75 16.93
CA GLU A 174 9.49 4.68 18.36
C GLU A 174 8.46 5.43 19.22
N THR A 175 7.51 6.14 18.58
CA THR A 175 6.53 6.97 19.29
C THR A 175 5.38 6.16 19.90
N GLY A 176 5.15 4.94 19.39
CA GLY A 176 4.01 4.11 19.73
C GLY A 176 2.71 4.56 19.06
N GLU A 177 2.78 5.46 18.07
CA GLU A 177 1.63 5.85 17.26
C GLU A 177 1.31 4.78 16.20
N TRP A 178 2.34 4.07 15.71
CA TRP A 178 2.24 3.03 14.69
C TRP A 178 2.47 1.62 15.24
N ALA A 179 1.79 0.64 14.65
CA ALA A 179 2.05 -0.77 14.83
C ALA A 179 2.34 -1.45 13.50
N TYR A 180 3.33 -2.35 13.49
CA TYR A 180 3.63 -3.22 12.35
C TYR A 180 3.36 -4.68 12.71
N LEU A 181 2.61 -5.38 11.85
CA LEU A 181 2.35 -6.81 11.94
C LEU A 181 2.66 -7.47 10.59
N CYS A 182 3.33 -8.61 10.63
CA CYS A 182 3.58 -9.46 9.47
C CYS A 182 3.14 -10.89 9.79
N PHE A 183 2.30 -11.45 8.94
CA PHE A 183 1.77 -12.81 9.09
C PHE A 183 2.10 -13.62 7.85
N LYS A 184 3.24 -14.31 7.88
CA LYS A 184 3.66 -15.22 6.80
C LYS A 184 2.93 -16.55 6.89
N ALA A 185 2.59 -17.13 5.75
CA ALA A 185 1.90 -18.42 5.69
C ALA A 185 2.72 -19.55 6.35
N SER A 186 4.04 -19.50 6.23
CA SER A 186 4.98 -20.41 6.89
C SER A 186 4.97 -20.35 8.42
N GLU A 187 4.57 -19.20 8.98
CA GLU A 187 4.59 -18.92 10.42
C GLU A 187 3.19 -19.01 11.05
N THR A 188 2.12 -18.84 10.27
CA THR A 188 0.75 -18.79 10.82
C THR A 188 0.16 -20.14 11.17
N GLY A 189 0.64 -21.22 10.53
CA GLY A 189 0.07 -22.56 10.68
C GLY A 189 -1.39 -22.68 10.20
N ILE A 190 -1.87 -21.71 9.42
CA ILE A 190 -3.25 -21.71 8.88
C ILE A 190 -3.39 -22.63 7.67
N LEU A 191 -2.33 -22.70 6.85
CA LEU A 191 -2.28 -23.55 5.68
C LEU A 191 -1.56 -24.84 6.01
N ALA A 192 -2.04 -25.94 5.45
CA ALA A 192 -1.42 -27.24 5.63
C ALA A 192 -0.03 -27.25 4.96
N PRO A 193 0.99 -27.89 5.56
CA PRO A 193 2.36 -27.85 5.03
C PRO A 193 2.49 -28.40 3.60
N ASP A 194 1.67 -29.39 3.23
CA ASP A 194 1.60 -29.98 1.89
C ASP A 194 1.01 -29.01 0.85
N GLU A 195 0.01 -28.21 1.22
CA GLU A 195 -0.51 -27.12 0.37
C GLU A 195 0.54 -26.04 0.13
N LEU A 196 1.34 -25.70 1.15
CA LEU A 196 2.45 -24.76 1.00
C LEU A 196 3.55 -25.30 0.08
N ALA A 197 3.87 -26.60 0.21
CA ALA A 197 4.82 -27.27 -0.69
C ALA A 197 4.31 -27.28 -2.13
N GLY A 198 3.05 -27.67 -2.35
CA GLY A 198 2.44 -27.68 -3.68
C GLY A 198 2.39 -26.28 -4.31
N ALA A 199 2.09 -25.24 -3.53
CA ALA A 199 2.13 -23.86 -4.01
C ALA A 199 3.55 -23.41 -4.38
N ARG A 200 4.56 -23.81 -3.58
CA ARG A 200 5.97 -23.53 -3.87
C ARG A 200 6.45 -24.21 -5.16
N ASP A 201 5.95 -25.39 -5.48
CA ASP A 201 6.29 -26.11 -6.71
C ASP A 201 5.57 -25.54 -7.95
N ALA A 202 4.37 -24.97 -7.77
CA ALA A 202 3.55 -24.45 -8.85
C ALA A 202 3.82 -22.98 -9.22
N MET A 203 4.54 -22.24 -8.36
CA MET A 203 4.77 -20.80 -8.50
C MET A 203 6.26 -20.50 -8.65
N THR A 204 6.58 -19.34 -9.23
CA THR A 204 7.96 -18.84 -9.16
C THR A 204 8.34 -18.52 -7.71
N ALA A 205 9.64 -18.53 -7.40
CA ALA A 205 10.12 -18.21 -6.06
C ALA A 205 9.64 -16.82 -5.59
N ASP A 206 9.60 -15.86 -6.50
CA ASP A 206 9.14 -14.49 -6.24
C ASP A 206 7.63 -14.43 -5.97
N GLU A 207 6.81 -15.08 -6.80
CA GLU A 207 5.37 -15.15 -6.58
C GLU A 207 5.04 -15.83 -5.25
N TYR A 208 5.73 -16.93 -4.92
CA TYR A 208 5.56 -17.60 -3.64
C TYR A 208 5.97 -16.68 -2.48
N ALA A 209 7.11 -16.01 -2.59
CA ALA A 209 7.60 -15.10 -1.55
C ALA A 209 6.65 -13.91 -1.33
N GLN A 210 6.06 -13.36 -2.39
CA GLN A 210 5.10 -12.27 -2.31
C GLN A 210 3.77 -12.73 -1.68
N GLU A 211 3.18 -13.82 -2.19
CA GLU A 211 1.82 -14.25 -1.84
C GLU A 211 1.75 -15.00 -0.49
N PHE A 212 2.81 -15.72 -0.12
CA PHE A 212 2.85 -16.57 1.08
C PHE A 212 3.81 -16.04 2.14
N GLU A 213 4.98 -15.54 1.78
CA GLU A 213 6.01 -15.11 2.75
C GLU A 213 5.98 -13.60 3.05
N CYS A 214 5.00 -12.87 2.51
CA CYS A 214 4.83 -11.44 2.75
C CYS A 214 6.09 -10.61 2.43
N SER A 215 6.84 -11.01 1.40
CA SER A 215 8.03 -10.29 0.94
C SER A 215 7.71 -9.10 0.04
N PHE A 216 8.26 -7.92 0.35
CA PHE A 216 8.20 -6.73 -0.51
C PHE A 216 9.26 -6.70 -1.61
N THR A 217 10.37 -7.44 -1.45
CA THR A 217 11.50 -7.43 -2.40
C THR A 217 11.21 -8.27 -3.65
N ALA A 218 10.30 -9.24 -3.55
CA ALA A 218 9.95 -10.15 -4.65
C ALA A 218 9.05 -9.53 -5.74
N ALA A 219 8.71 -8.25 -5.63
CA ALA A 219 7.56 -7.68 -6.31
C ALA A 219 7.89 -6.55 -7.29
N VAL A 220 8.94 -6.73 -8.10
CA VAL A 220 9.10 -5.96 -9.36
C VAL A 220 8.73 -6.86 -10.55
N ARG A 221 7.44 -7.18 -10.64
CA ARG A 221 6.88 -7.96 -11.75
C ARG A 221 7.14 -7.26 -13.08
N GLY A 222 7.90 -7.90 -13.97
CA GLY A 222 8.15 -7.42 -15.34
C GLY A 222 9.35 -6.49 -15.53
N SER A 223 10.14 -6.22 -14.49
CA SER A 223 11.40 -5.48 -14.68
C SER A 223 12.45 -6.40 -15.29
N ILE A 224 12.80 -6.14 -16.55
CA ILE A 224 13.84 -6.86 -17.29
C ILE A 224 15.20 -6.75 -16.59
N TYR A 225 15.47 -5.62 -15.93
CA TYR A 225 16.75 -5.33 -15.26
C TYR A 225 16.62 -5.19 -13.74
N GLY A 226 15.53 -5.68 -13.14
CA GLY A 226 15.27 -5.55 -11.69
C GLY A 226 16.40 -6.15 -10.84
N PRO A 227 16.75 -7.42 -11.06
CA PRO A 227 17.85 -8.07 -10.34
C PRO A 227 19.19 -7.35 -10.48
N GLU A 228 19.51 -6.83 -11.67
CA GLU A 228 20.76 -6.15 -11.96
C GLU A 228 20.85 -4.77 -11.29
N ILE A 229 19.74 -4.02 -11.24
CA ILE A 229 19.67 -2.74 -10.55
C ILE A 229 19.74 -2.95 -9.04
N ASP A 230 19.10 -3.98 -8.50
CA ASP A 230 19.19 -4.32 -7.07
C ASP A 230 20.62 -4.74 -6.69
N ALA A 231 21.28 -5.56 -7.51
CA ALA A 231 22.70 -5.88 -7.35
C ALA A 231 23.58 -4.62 -7.39
N ALA A 232 23.33 -3.70 -8.34
CA ALA A 232 24.07 -2.44 -8.43
C ALA A 232 23.89 -1.57 -7.17
N ARG A 233 22.69 -1.55 -6.56
CA ARG A 233 22.46 -0.84 -5.29
C ARG A 233 23.17 -1.52 -4.13
N ALA A 234 23.07 -2.85 -4.01
CA ALA A 234 23.70 -3.62 -2.94
C ALA A 234 25.24 -3.51 -2.97
N GLU A 235 25.83 -3.46 -4.15
CA GLU A 235 27.27 -3.29 -4.37
C GLU A 235 27.73 -1.82 -4.25
N GLY A 236 26.82 -0.89 -3.96
CA GLY A 236 27.14 0.54 -3.83
C GLY A 236 27.49 1.23 -5.15
N ARG A 237 27.14 0.64 -6.30
CA ARG A 237 27.34 1.24 -7.64
C ARG A 237 26.33 2.35 -7.95
N VAL A 238 25.22 2.43 -7.20
CA VAL A 238 24.25 3.53 -7.29
C VAL A 238 24.45 4.49 -6.13
N GLY A 239 24.94 5.69 -6.42
CA GLY A 239 25.23 6.70 -5.40
C GLY A 239 25.71 8.01 -6.03
N THR A 240 26.39 8.84 -5.23
CA THR A 240 26.96 10.09 -5.72
C THR A 240 28.16 9.81 -6.62
N VAL A 241 28.04 10.17 -7.90
CA VAL A 241 29.12 10.09 -8.88
C VAL A 241 29.55 11.51 -9.24
N ASN A 242 30.80 11.86 -8.93
CA ASN A 242 31.30 13.21 -9.18
C ASN A 242 31.73 13.37 -10.64
N TYR A 243 31.35 14.50 -11.24
CA TYR A 243 31.86 14.95 -12.53
C TYR A 243 33.36 15.24 -12.46
N ASP A 244 34.12 14.73 -13.42
CA ASP A 244 35.54 15.04 -13.60
C ASP A 244 35.74 16.03 -14.76
N PRO A 245 36.15 17.28 -14.51
CA PRO A 245 36.27 18.29 -15.56
C PRO A 245 37.38 18.04 -16.59
N VAL A 246 38.28 17.07 -16.35
CA VAL A 246 39.36 16.75 -17.30
C VAL A 246 38.97 15.68 -18.33
N LEU A 247 37.78 15.09 -18.19
CA LEU A 247 37.27 14.07 -19.11
C LEU A 247 36.08 14.62 -19.90
N PRO A 248 35.97 14.31 -21.21
CA PRO A 248 34.78 14.64 -21.97
C PRO A 248 33.57 13.86 -21.46
N VAL A 249 32.37 14.37 -21.74
CA VAL A 249 31.09 13.78 -21.38
C VAL A 249 30.41 13.27 -22.64
N ASP A 250 30.20 11.96 -22.72
CA ASP A 250 29.39 11.34 -23.75
C ASP A 250 27.91 11.51 -23.41
N THR A 251 27.08 11.77 -24.43
CA THR A 251 25.62 11.83 -24.26
C THR A 251 24.92 10.75 -25.07
N THR A 252 23.97 10.07 -24.45
CA THR A 252 23.11 9.07 -25.10
C THR A 252 21.68 9.55 -25.05
N TRP A 253 20.98 9.48 -26.18
CA TRP A 253 19.67 10.10 -26.36
C TRP A 253 18.64 9.06 -26.76
N ASP A 254 17.47 9.15 -26.13
CA ASP A 254 16.26 8.49 -26.60
C ASP A 254 15.26 9.57 -27.02
N LEU A 255 14.96 9.68 -28.32
CA LEU A 255 14.21 10.80 -28.88
C LEU A 255 12.71 10.49 -28.94
N GLY A 256 11.93 11.22 -28.15
CA GLY A 256 10.45 11.21 -28.17
C GLY A 256 9.88 12.52 -28.72
N VAL A 257 9.00 12.43 -29.71
CA VAL A 257 8.29 13.60 -30.29
C VAL A 257 6.91 13.79 -29.67
N GLY A 258 6.16 12.69 -29.46
CA GLY A 258 4.91 12.67 -28.68
C GLY A 258 5.10 12.19 -27.23
N ASP A 259 6.19 11.48 -26.98
CA ASP A 259 6.65 11.01 -25.67
C ASP A 259 7.85 11.85 -25.19
N ALA A 260 8.42 11.49 -24.03
CA ALA A 260 9.58 12.19 -23.51
C ALA A 260 10.85 11.93 -24.33
N THR A 261 11.68 12.95 -24.54
CA THR A 261 13.07 12.77 -24.95
C THR A 261 13.94 12.72 -23.69
N SER A 262 14.75 11.67 -23.58
CA SER A 262 15.66 11.48 -22.46
C SER A 262 17.12 11.55 -22.89
N ILE A 263 17.98 12.08 -22.01
CA ILE A 263 19.42 12.25 -22.24
C ILE A 263 20.16 11.76 -21.01
N TRP A 264 21.04 10.77 -21.20
CA TRP A 264 22.00 10.33 -20.21
C TRP A 264 23.38 10.91 -20.48
N PHE A 265 24.08 11.29 -19.41
CA PHE A 265 25.42 11.88 -19.45
C PHE A 265 26.40 10.93 -18.78
N SER A 266 27.48 10.59 -19.48
CA SER A 266 28.45 9.61 -18.98
C SER A 266 29.90 10.01 -19.21
N GLN A 267 30.80 9.55 -18.32
CA GLN A 267 32.24 9.68 -18.48
C GLN A 267 32.90 8.31 -18.45
N THR A 268 33.75 8.04 -19.42
CA THR A 268 34.56 6.82 -19.46
C THR A 268 35.94 7.10 -18.89
N LEU A 269 36.28 6.45 -17.78
CA LEU A 269 37.61 6.53 -17.18
C LEU A 269 38.64 5.77 -18.01
N ARG A 270 39.93 6.08 -17.81
CA ARG A 270 41.05 5.33 -18.41
C ARG A 270 41.08 3.85 -18.02
N SER A 271 40.47 3.49 -16.89
CA SER A 271 40.30 2.10 -16.46
C SER A 271 39.26 1.33 -17.28
N GLY A 272 38.46 2.00 -18.11
CA GLY A 272 37.30 1.44 -18.80
C GLY A 272 36.00 1.48 -17.99
N GLU A 273 36.03 2.00 -16.75
CA GLU A 273 34.83 2.24 -15.94
C GLU A 273 33.99 3.37 -16.56
N ILE A 274 32.69 3.10 -16.74
CA ILE A 274 31.73 4.09 -17.24
C ILE A 274 30.92 4.63 -16.05
N ARG A 275 30.89 5.95 -15.93
CA ARG A 275 30.18 6.68 -14.88
C ARG A 275 29.01 7.44 -15.48
N LEU A 276 27.79 7.10 -15.08
CA LEU A 276 26.60 7.90 -15.39
C LEU A 276 26.52 9.05 -14.38
N ILE A 277 26.74 10.28 -14.84
CA ILE A 277 26.94 11.44 -13.97
C ILE A 277 25.72 12.36 -13.88
N ASP A 278 24.83 12.31 -14.86
CA ASP A 278 23.63 13.15 -14.91
C ASP A 278 22.57 12.54 -15.85
N TYR A 279 21.34 13.03 -15.75
CA TYR A 279 20.19 12.64 -16.55
C TYR A 279 19.26 13.83 -16.81
N TYR A 280 18.61 13.85 -17.97
CA TYR A 280 17.58 14.84 -18.31
C TYR A 280 16.45 14.20 -19.06
N GLU A 281 15.23 14.67 -18.79
CA GLU A 281 14.06 14.27 -19.56
C GLU A 281 13.08 15.44 -19.67
N ALA A 282 12.49 15.60 -20.85
CA ALA A 282 11.39 16.53 -21.08
C ALA A 282 10.48 16.00 -22.21
N SER A 283 9.23 16.47 -22.25
CA SER A 283 8.25 16.11 -23.28
C SER A 283 7.70 17.34 -23.97
N GLY A 284 7.33 17.23 -25.25
CA GLY A 284 6.71 18.32 -26.01
C GLY A 284 7.65 19.45 -26.44
N GLU A 285 8.96 19.29 -26.21
CA GLU A 285 10.00 20.27 -26.56
C GLU A 285 10.71 19.90 -27.87
N GLY A 286 11.16 20.92 -28.60
CA GLY A 286 11.94 20.74 -29.83
C GLY A 286 13.45 20.61 -29.58
N LEU A 287 14.21 20.12 -30.56
CA LEU A 287 15.68 20.00 -30.49
C LEU A 287 16.43 21.26 -30.00
N PRO A 288 16.02 22.51 -30.33
CA PRO A 288 16.68 23.71 -29.80
C PRO A 288 16.67 23.80 -28.27
N HIS A 289 15.62 23.31 -27.60
CA HIS A 289 15.52 23.25 -26.15
C HIS A 289 16.64 22.37 -25.58
N TYR A 290 16.76 21.14 -26.08
CA TYR A 290 17.76 20.19 -25.59
C TYR A 290 19.19 20.67 -25.88
N ALA A 291 19.44 21.34 -27.01
CA ALA A 291 20.73 21.97 -27.27
C ALA A 291 21.09 23.05 -26.23
N GLN A 292 20.10 23.87 -25.81
CA GLN A 292 20.32 24.83 -24.73
C GLN A 292 20.56 24.15 -23.38
N VAL A 293 19.87 23.04 -23.10
CA VAL A 293 20.11 22.24 -21.89
C VAL A 293 21.57 21.77 -21.83
N LEU A 294 22.11 21.26 -22.94
CA LEU A 294 23.52 20.84 -23.00
C LEU A 294 24.48 22.02 -22.76
N GLN A 295 24.23 23.18 -23.37
CA GLN A 295 25.06 24.38 -23.20
C GLN A 295 25.07 24.90 -21.76
N ARG A 296 23.93 24.82 -21.06
CA ARG A 296 23.79 25.34 -19.68
C ARG A 296 24.46 24.46 -18.63
N ARG A 297 24.67 23.17 -18.92
CA ARG A 297 25.32 22.23 -17.98
C ARG A 297 26.81 22.50 -17.78
N GLY A 298 27.46 23.20 -18.72
CA GLY A 298 28.87 23.56 -18.60
C GLY A 298 29.84 22.37 -18.68
N TYR A 299 29.38 21.22 -19.18
CA TYR A 299 30.25 20.08 -19.47
C TYR A 299 31.04 20.30 -20.76
N THR A 300 32.20 19.65 -20.83
CA THR A 300 32.93 19.47 -22.10
C THR A 300 32.46 18.16 -22.69
N TYR A 301 31.85 18.20 -23.88
CA TYR A 301 31.35 17.03 -24.60
C TYR A 301 32.37 16.57 -25.65
#